data_AF-A0A317IIY3-F1
#
_entry.id   AF-A0A317IIY3-F1
#
_cell.length_a   1.000
_cell.length_b   1.000
_cell.length_c   1.000
_cell.angle_alpha   90.00
_cell.angle_beta   90.00
_cell.angle_gamma   90.00
#
_symmetry.space_group_name_H-M   'P 1'
#
loop_
_entity.id
_entity.type
_entity.pdbx_description
1 polymer ?
#
loop_
_entity_poly.entity_id
_entity_poly.type
_entity_poly.pdbx_seq_one_letter_code
_entity_poly.pdbx_strand_id
1 'polypeptide(L)'
;LLAREKAGEPVNILNLGTDEYCEVNDSIRWISERLDVTPALAYGGGKRGWIGDSPFIFLDCSRMRALGWRPRLSIREAILRTVDFLESNEWIPERRR
;
A
#
# COMPACT_ATOMS: atom_id res chain seq x y z
N LEU A 1 0.77 16.64 -15.56
CA LEU A 1 0.55 15.99 -14.25
C LEU A 1 -0.52 16.76 -13.53
N LEU A 2 -1.62 16.11 -13.11
CA LEU A 2 -2.84 16.78 -12.62
C LEU A 2 -2.60 17.86 -11.56
N ALA A 3 -1.83 17.54 -10.50
CA ALA A 3 -1.53 18.50 -9.44
C ALA A 3 -0.77 19.72 -9.95
N ARG A 4 0.19 19.53 -10.86
CA ARG A 4 0.95 20.64 -11.47
C ARG A 4 0.06 21.57 -12.29
N GLU A 5 -0.98 21.04 -12.92
CA GLU A 5 -1.86 21.81 -13.80
C GLU A 5 -2.99 22.52 -13.04
N LYS A 6 -3.40 21.96 -11.89
CA LYS A 6 -4.60 22.41 -11.17
C LYS A 6 -4.33 23.03 -9.79
N ALA A 7 -3.14 22.84 -9.23
CA ALA A 7 -2.79 23.46 -7.96
C ALA A 7 -2.32 24.90 -8.18
N GLY A 8 -2.87 25.85 -7.41
CA GLY A 8 -2.66 27.29 -7.63
C GLY A 8 -1.59 27.93 -6.76
N GLU A 9 -1.14 27.26 -5.70
CA GLU A 9 -0.18 27.85 -4.75
C GLU A 9 1.27 27.69 -5.25
N PRO A 10 2.19 28.60 -4.87
CA PRO A 10 3.62 28.43 -5.12
C PRO A 10 4.20 27.13 -4.51
N VAL A 11 3.64 26.69 -3.39
CA VAL A 11 3.99 25.44 -2.71
C VAL A 11 2.71 24.68 -2.35
N ASN A 12 2.64 23.40 -2.75
CA ASN A 12 1.48 22.54 -2.48
C ASN A 12 1.92 21.28 -1.74
N ILE A 13 1.36 21.07 -0.54
CA ILE A 13 1.53 19.84 0.24
C ILE A 13 0.26 19.02 0.09
N LEU A 14 0.37 17.86 -0.57
CA LEU A 14 -0.76 17.02 -0.96
C LEU A 14 -0.47 15.58 -0.57
N ASN A 15 -1.31 15.01 0.30
CA ASN A 15 -1.25 13.58 0.61
C ASN A 15 -1.78 12.77 -0.57
N LEU A 16 -1.06 11.71 -0.94
CA LEU A 16 -1.47 10.73 -1.94
C LEU A 16 -1.67 9.39 -1.25
N GLY A 17 -2.89 8.85 -1.35
CA GLY A 17 -3.27 7.62 -0.68
C GLY A 17 -4.68 7.17 -1.07
N THR A 18 -5.02 5.96 -0.69
CA THR A 18 -6.39 5.44 -0.76
C THR A 18 -7.22 6.03 0.37
N ASP A 19 -8.55 5.98 0.24
CA ASP A 19 -9.52 6.25 1.31
C ASP A 19 -9.86 4.99 2.13
N GLU A 20 -8.93 4.03 2.12
CA GLU A 20 -9.02 2.74 2.76
C GLU A 20 -7.85 2.57 3.73
N TYR A 21 -8.00 1.65 4.68
CA TYR A 21 -6.91 1.08 5.46
C TYR A 21 -7.12 -0.43 5.54
N CYS A 22 -6.07 -1.17 5.80
CA CYS A 22 -6.14 -2.61 6.05
C CYS A 22 -5.23 -2.98 7.21
N GLU A 23 -5.51 -4.11 7.86
CA GLU A 23 -4.60 -4.68 8.83
C GLU A 23 -3.50 -5.49 8.14
N VAL A 24 -2.41 -5.76 8.86
CA VAL A 24 -1.36 -6.67 8.37
C VAL A 24 -1.94 -8.06 8.10
N ASN A 25 -2.88 -8.51 8.92
CA ASN A 25 -3.55 -9.81 8.74
C ASN A 25 -4.42 -9.86 7.47
N ASP A 26 -5.04 -8.75 7.07
CA ASP A 26 -5.76 -8.68 5.80
C ASP A 26 -4.81 -8.91 4.62
N SER A 27 -3.67 -8.23 4.64
CA SER A 27 -2.62 -8.37 3.62
C SER A 27 -2.09 -9.80 3.55
N ILE A 28 -1.73 -10.40 4.69
CA ILE A 28 -1.27 -11.80 4.77
C ILE A 28 -2.30 -12.74 4.17
N ARG A 29 -3.58 -12.57 4.52
CA ARG A 29 -4.66 -13.41 4.00
C ARG A 29 -4.80 -13.27 2.49
N TRP A 30 -4.84 -12.06 1.94
CA TRP A 30 -4.97 -11.85 0.50
C TRP A 30 -3.80 -12.45 -0.29
N ILE A 31 -2.58 -12.29 0.21
CA ILE A 31 -1.38 -12.86 -0.41
C ILE A 31 -1.44 -14.39 -0.36
N SER A 32 -1.79 -14.96 0.79
CA SER A 32 -1.86 -16.42 0.98
C SER A 32 -2.95 -17.06 0.12
N GLU A 33 -4.13 -16.42 0.04
CA GLU A 33 -5.22 -16.81 -0.87
C GLU A 33 -4.77 -16.76 -2.34
N ARG A 34 -4.02 -15.72 -2.73
CA ARG A 34 -3.58 -15.54 -4.14
C ARG A 34 -2.56 -16.58 -4.57
N LEU A 35 -1.69 -16.99 -3.64
CA LEU A 35 -0.61 -17.97 -3.86
C LEU A 35 -1.04 -19.42 -3.57
N ASP A 36 -2.28 -19.64 -3.16
CA ASP A 36 -2.82 -20.96 -2.77
C ASP A 36 -1.96 -21.66 -1.68
N VAL A 37 -1.59 -20.91 -0.64
CA VAL A 37 -0.80 -21.42 0.50
C VAL A 37 -1.48 -21.14 1.84
N THR A 38 -1.17 -21.96 2.85
CA THR A 38 -1.68 -21.81 4.21
C THR A 38 -0.52 -21.77 5.21
N PRO A 39 0.17 -20.63 5.37
CA PRO A 39 1.32 -20.54 6.26
C PRO A 39 0.90 -20.53 7.73
N ALA A 40 1.74 -21.11 8.60
CA ALA A 40 1.63 -20.90 10.03
C ALA A 40 2.08 -19.46 10.37
N LEU A 41 1.22 -18.68 11.04
CA LEU A 41 1.54 -17.31 11.42
C LEU A 41 2.19 -17.28 12.80
N ALA A 42 3.38 -16.69 12.89
CA ALA A 42 4.08 -16.42 14.14
C ALA A 42 4.26 -14.91 14.31
N TYR A 43 3.76 -14.37 15.42
CA TYR A 43 3.82 -12.93 15.70
C TYR A 43 4.96 -12.65 16.68
N GLY A 44 5.82 -11.68 16.35
CA GLY A 44 6.89 -11.22 17.24
C GLY A 44 6.40 -10.52 18.52
N GLY A 45 5.09 -10.27 18.63
CA GLY A 45 4.48 -9.53 19.73
C GLY A 45 4.66 -8.01 19.59
N GLY A 46 3.99 -7.26 20.47
CA GLY A 46 4.00 -5.80 20.46
C GLY A 46 2.99 -5.17 19.48
N LYS A 47 2.88 -3.84 19.53
CA LYS A 47 1.95 -3.05 18.70
C LYS A 47 2.58 -2.55 17.38
N ARG A 48 3.87 -2.82 17.15
CA ARG A 48 4.69 -2.21 16.09
C ARG A 48 5.69 -3.23 15.57
N GLY A 49 6.05 -3.11 14.29
CA GLY A 49 7.08 -3.98 13.68
C GLY A 49 8.51 -3.64 14.13
N TRP A 50 8.80 -2.36 14.37
CA TRP A 50 10.11 -1.87 14.82
C TRP A 50 10.00 -0.49 15.49
N ILE A 51 11.10 0.00 16.07
CA ILE A 51 11.17 1.34 16.67
C ILE A 51 10.96 2.40 15.57
N GLY A 52 9.93 3.23 15.72
CA GLY A 52 9.57 4.28 14.75
C GLY A 52 8.45 3.88 13.78
N ASP A 53 8.01 2.62 13.78
CA ASP A 53 6.84 2.19 13.02
C ASP A 53 5.55 2.87 13.53
N SER A 54 4.69 3.29 12.60
CA SER A 54 3.39 3.88 12.94
C SER A 54 2.34 2.77 12.95
N PRO A 55 1.68 2.49 14.09
CA PRO A 55 0.73 1.39 14.19
C PRO A 55 -0.52 1.57 13.32
N PHE A 56 -0.77 2.80 12.86
CA PHE A 56 -1.87 3.14 11.98
C PHE A 56 -1.49 4.31 11.08
N ILE A 57 -1.83 4.20 9.80
CA ILE A 57 -1.68 5.27 8.81
C ILE A 57 -3.00 5.37 8.05
N PHE A 58 -3.61 6.54 8.10
CA PHE A 58 -4.76 6.88 7.29
C PHE A 58 -4.70 8.36 6.96
N LEU A 59 -4.41 8.66 5.69
CA LEU A 59 -4.11 10.02 5.26
C LEU A 59 -5.39 10.77 4.85
N ASP A 60 -5.53 12.01 5.28
CA ASP A 60 -6.50 12.90 4.64
C ASP A 60 -5.96 13.35 3.28
N CYS A 61 -6.53 12.77 2.22
CA CYS A 61 -6.24 13.14 0.82
C CYS A 61 -7.34 14.04 0.21
N SER A 62 -8.20 14.67 1.01
CA SER A 62 -9.28 15.57 0.56
C SER A 62 -8.78 16.63 -0.43
N ARG A 63 -7.66 17.29 -0.12
CA ARG A 63 -7.04 18.33 -0.97
C ARG A 63 -6.65 17.81 -2.35
N MET A 64 -6.04 16.62 -2.42
CA MET A 64 -5.66 16.04 -3.72
C MET A 64 -6.91 15.57 -4.50
N ARG A 65 -7.88 14.98 -3.80
CA ARG A 65 -9.15 14.54 -4.41
C ARG A 65 -9.95 15.70 -4.99
N ALA A 66 -9.92 16.88 -4.37
CA ALA A 66 -10.54 18.10 -4.88
C ALA A 66 -9.97 18.55 -6.24
N LEU A 67 -8.72 18.21 -6.55
CA LEU A 67 -8.12 18.46 -7.88
C LEU A 67 -8.60 17.46 -8.94
N GLY A 68 -9.37 16.44 -8.54
CA GLY A 68 -9.93 15.40 -9.40
C GLY A 68 -9.07 14.13 -9.48
N TRP A 69 -8.02 14.00 -8.65
CA TRP A 69 -7.26 12.77 -8.57
C TRP A 69 -8.01 11.73 -7.73
N ARG A 70 -7.94 10.48 -8.16
CA ARG A 70 -8.47 9.33 -7.42
C ARG A 70 -7.52 8.14 -7.59
N PRO A 71 -7.37 7.28 -6.56
CA PRO A 71 -6.69 6.00 -6.72
C PRO A 71 -7.42 5.16 -7.78
N ARG A 72 -6.66 4.38 -8.54
CA ARG A 72 -7.22 3.49 -9.57
C ARG A 72 -7.46 2.07 -9.08
N LEU A 73 -6.86 1.72 -7.95
CA LEU A 73 -6.91 0.40 -7.32
C LEU A 73 -7.19 0.60 -5.85
N SER A 74 -7.98 -0.29 -5.27
CA SER A 74 -8.06 -0.52 -3.82
C SER A 74 -6.73 -1.07 -3.29
N ILE A 75 -6.56 -1.07 -1.96
CA ILE A 75 -5.38 -1.66 -1.33
C ILE A 75 -5.24 -3.14 -1.71
N ARG A 76 -6.35 -3.90 -1.68
CA ARG A 76 -6.35 -5.33 -2.04
C ARG A 76 -5.91 -5.54 -3.48
N GLU A 77 -6.48 -4.81 -4.44
CA GLU A 77 -6.11 -4.95 -5.85
C GLU A 77 -4.65 -4.59 -6.10
N ALA A 78 -4.14 -3.55 -5.44
CA ALA A 78 -2.73 -3.16 -5.54
C ALA A 78 -1.79 -4.25 -5.01
N ILE A 79 -2.14 -4.89 -3.88
CA ILE A 79 -1.39 -6.02 -3.33
C ILE A 79 -1.40 -7.20 -4.30
N LEU A 80 -2.57 -7.63 -4.77
CA LEU A 80 -2.70 -8.78 -5.68
C LEU A 80 -1.93 -8.55 -6.98
N ARG A 81 -2.04 -7.35 -7.57
CA ARG A 81 -1.26 -7.00 -8.78
C ARG A 81 0.25 -7.02 -8.53
N THR A 82 0.70 -6.68 -7.32
CA THR A 82 2.11 -6.73 -6.95
C THR A 82 2.59 -8.17 -6.78
N VAL A 83 1.78 -9.03 -6.16
CA VAL A 83 2.05 -10.47 -6.07
C VAL A 83 2.21 -11.08 -7.45
N ASP A 84 1.26 -10.84 -8.36
CA ASP A 84 1.29 -11.35 -9.73
C ASP A 84 2.53 -10.88 -10.50
N PHE A 85 2.93 -9.62 -10.28
CA PHE A 85 4.14 -9.07 -10.87
C PHE A 85 5.39 -9.78 -10.35
N LEU A 86 5.49 -10.05 -9.04
CA LEU A 86 6.63 -10.72 -8.43
C LEU A 86 6.72 -12.19 -8.86
N GLU A 87 5.60 -12.90 -8.92
CA GLU A 87 5.50 -14.27 -9.44
C GLU A 87 5.97 -14.36 -10.90
N SER A 88 5.60 -13.37 -11.72
CA SER A 88 6.04 -13.29 -13.12
C SER A 88 7.50 -12.82 -13.29
N ASN A 89 8.18 -12.42 -12.22
CA ASN A 89 9.52 -11.81 -12.25
C ASN A 89 10.40 -12.33 -11.10
N GLU A 90 10.58 -13.65 -11.03
CA GLU A 90 11.35 -14.33 -9.97
C GLU A 90 12.80 -13.82 -9.81
N TRP A 91 13.38 -13.24 -10.87
CA TRP A 91 14.71 -12.61 -10.83
C TRP A 91 14.81 -11.41 -9.86
N ILE A 92 13.69 -10.80 -9.48
CA ILE A 92 13.66 -9.65 -8.56
C ILE A 92 14.06 -10.05 -7.13
N PRO A 93 13.38 -11.01 -6.47
CA PRO A 93 13.77 -11.45 -5.14
C PRO A 93 15.14 -12.16 -5.12
N GLU A 94 15.56 -12.82 -6.20
CA GLU A 94 16.82 -13.55 -6.28
C GLU A 94 18.07 -12.67 -6.14
N ARG A 95 17.99 -11.38 -6.51
CA ARG A 95 19.10 -10.41 -6.41
C ARG A 95 19.55 -10.07 -4.98
N ARG A 96 18.95 -10.66 -3.94
CA ARG A 96 19.31 -10.45 -2.54
C ARG A 96 20.24 -11.52 -1.94
N ARG A 97 20.88 -12.37 -2.76
CA ARG A 97 21.94 -13.29 -2.34
C ARG A 97 23.32 -12.82 -2.77
#